data_AF-A0A7M3M073-F1
#
_entry.id   AF-A0A7M3M073-F1
#
_cell.length_a   1.000
_cell.length_b   1.000
_cell.length_c   1.000
_cell.angle_alpha   90.00
_cell.angle_beta   90.00
_cell.angle_gamma   90.00
#
_symmetry.space_group_name_H-M   'P 1'
#
loop_
_entity.id
_entity.type
_entity.pdbx_description
1 polymer ?
#
loop_
_entity_poly.entity_id
_entity_poly.type
_entity_poly.pdbx_seq_one_letter_code
_entity_poly.pdbx_strand_id
1 'polypeptide(L)'
;MAAGERAEKRLTLALRSRLTDAVSSRSLLPAWFVTVLGAAPPARHTDQWLETATGVLLYRLTYKITDQVVALGPKPSDIDRYRRSWHEQLSKGLRRW
;
A
#
# COMPACT_ATOMS: atom_id res chain seq x y z
N MET A 1 -24.40 -0.73 6.55
CA MET A 1 -23.03 -1.29 6.37
C MET A 1 -22.60 -1.46 4.90
N ALA A 2 -23.50 -1.67 3.93
CA ALA A 2 -23.13 -1.89 2.52
C ALA A 2 -22.50 -0.68 1.78
N ALA A 3 -22.70 0.56 2.24
CA ALA A 3 -22.15 1.75 1.59
C ALA A 3 -20.63 1.92 1.83
N GLY A 4 -20.15 1.62 3.04
CA GLY A 4 -18.74 1.71 3.41
C GLY A 4 -17.88 0.68 2.66
N GLU A 5 -18.33 -0.57 2.63
CA GLU A 5 -17.64 -1.65 1.90
C GLU A 5 -17.58 -1.36 0.38
N ARG A 6 -18.64 -0.80 -0.20
CA ARG A 6 -18.63 -0.36 -1.61
C ARG A 6 -17.70 0.82 -1.85
N ALA A 7 -17.57 1.74 -0.89
CA ALA A 7 -16.63 2.85 -1.00
C ALA A 7 -15.17 2.34 -0.95
N GLU A 8 -14.87 1.44 -0.02
CA GLU A 8 -13.55 0.81 0.10
C GLU A 8 -13.19 0.03 -1.17
N LYS A 9 -14.07 -0.84 -1.67
CA LYS A 9 -13.83 -1.60 -2.91
C LYS A 9 -13.54 -0.68 -4.10
N ARG A 10 -14.31 0.40 -4.26
CA ARG A 10 -14.09 1.38 -5.34
C ARG A 10 -12.75 2.10 -5.20
N LEU A 11 -12.39 2.49 -3.98
CA LEU A 11 -11.11 3.14 -3.71
C LEU A 11 -9.93 2.21 -4.01
N THR A 12 -10.02 0.95 -3.59
CA THR A 12 -9.00 -0.08 -3.88
C THR A 12 -8.83 -0.30 -5.38
N LEU A 13 -9.93 -0.40 -6.13
CA LEU A 13 -9.88 -0.55 -7.59
C LEU A 13 -9.24 0.67 -8.27
N ALA A 14 -9.62 1.88 -7.86
CA ALA A 14 -9.07 3.12 -8.42
C ALA A 14 -7.56 3.24 -8.14
N LEU A 15 -7.12 2.90 -6.92
CA LEU A 15 -5.70 2.91 -6.55
C LEU A 15 -4.90 1.86 -7.34
N ARG A 16 -5.44 0.65 -7.49
CA ARG A 16 -4.77 -0.41 -8.25
C ARG A 16 -4.60 -0.02 -9.72
N SER A 17 -5.64 0.53 -10.35
CA SER A 17 -5.55 1.01 -11.73
C SER A 17 -4.46 2.08 -11.87
N ARG A 18 -4.49 3.10 -11.02
CA ARG A 18 -3.51 4.19 -11.05
C ARG A 18 -2.08 3.70 -10.82
N LEU A 19 -1.89 2.72 -9.93
CA LEU A 19 -0.58 2.12 -9.69
C LEU A 19 -0.07 1.39 -10.94
N THR A 20 -0.91 0.56 -11.56
CA THR A 20 -0.57 -0.16 -12.79
C THR A 20 -0.16 0.82 -13.91
N ASP A 21 -0.91 1.92 -14.08
CA ASP A 21 -0.60 2.94 -15.07
C ASP A 21 0.73 3.64 -14.79
N ALA A 22 0.99 4.01 -13.52
CA ALA A 22 2.24 4.66 -13.11
C ALA A 22 3.46 3.75 -13.33
N VAL A 23 3.35 2.47 -13.00
CA VAL A 23 4.41 1.48 -13.23
C VAL A 23 4.65 1.26 -14.72
N SER A 24 3.58 1.10 -15.51
CA SER A 24 3.67 0.84 -16.95
C SER A 24 4.27 2.01 -17.71
N SER A 25 3.96 3.24 -17.28
CA SER A 25 4.52 4.49 -17.84
C SER A 25 5.93 4.83 -17.31
N ARG A 26 6.52 3.99 -16.44
CA ARG A 26 7.80 4.27 -15.76
C ARG A 26 7.82 5.65 -15.08
N SER A 27 6.69 6.03 -14.48
CA SER A 27 6.57 7.26 -13.73
C SER A 27 7.55 7.30 -12.55
N LEU A 28 7.96 8.51 -12.14
CA LEU A 28 8.76 8.69 -10.93
C LEU A 28 7.90 8.37 -9.70
N LEU A 29 8.18 7.21 -9.09
CA LEU A 29 7.53 6.79 -7.86
C LEU A 29 8.22 7.42 -6.64
N PRO A 30 7.49 7.68 -5.54
CA PRO A 30 8.08 8.21 -4.32
C PRO A 30 9.21 7.32 -3.78
N ALA A 31 10.21 7.93 -3.14
CA ALA A 31 11.40 7.23 -2.63
C ALA A 31 11.02 6.06 -1.70
N TRP A 32 10.16 6.29 -0.70
CA TRP A 32 9.68 5.21 0.19
C TRP A 32 9.14 4.01 -0.57
N PHE A 33 8.46 4.22 -1.71
CA PHE A 33 7.84 3.16 -2.48
C PHE A 33 8.91 2.30 -3.14
N VAL A 34 9.83 2.94 -3.84
CA VAL A 34 10.94 2.25 -4.53
C VAL A 34 11.84 1.53 -3.53
N THR A 35 12.07 2.11 -2.35
CA THR A 35 12.92 1.49 -1.32
C THR A 35 12.31 0.22 -0.72
N VAL A 36 10.98 0.15 -0.55
CA VAL A 36 10.34 -0.99 0.13
C VAL A 36 9.69 -2.02 -0.80
N LEU A 37 9.39 -1.64 -2.05
CA LEU A 37 8.72 -2.50 -3.04
C LEU A 37 9.52 -2.65 -4.34
N GLY A 38 10.55 -1.83 -4.56
CA GLY A 38 11.19 -1.70 -5.87
C GLY A 38 10.38 -0.85 -6.85
N ALA A 39 10.99 -0.54 -7.99
CA ALA A 39 10.39 0.33 -9.01
C ALA A 39 9.33 -0.38 -9.89
N ALA A 40 9.34 -1.71 -9.92
CA ALA A 40 8.45 -2.51 -10.75
C ALA A 40 8.19 -3.90 -10.12
N PRO A 41 7.05 -4.54 -10.43
CA PRO A 41 6.75 -5.88 -9.93
C PRO A 41 7.72 -6.93 -10.50
N PRO A 42 8.14 -7.92 -9.70
CA PRO A 42 8.89 -9.07 -10.20
C PRO A 42 7.99 -10.02 -11.00
N ALA A 43 8.51 -10.58 -12.10
CA ALA A 43 7.74 -11.34 -13.09
C ALA A 43 6.93 -12.52 -12.53
N ARG A 44 7.39 -13.18 -11.46
CA ARG A 44 6.73 -14.35 -10.86
C ARG A 44 5.71 -14.02 -9.77
N HIS A 45 5.67 -12.77 -9.29
CA HIS A 45 4.84 -12.37 -8.16
C HIS A 45 4.10 -11.05 -8.37
N THR A 46 3.81 -10.68 -9.62
CA THR A 46 3.15 -9.43 -10.00
C THR A 46 1.87 -9.15 -9.22
N ASP A 47 0.98 -10.14 -9.07
CA ASP A 47 -0.29 -9.93 -8.37
C ASP A 47 -0.11 -9.66 -6.89
N GLN A 48 0.75 -10.44 -6.21
CA GLN A 48 1.05 -10.25 -4.79
C GLN A 48 1.75 -8.91 -4.55
N TRP A 49 2.59 -8.49 -5.49
CA TRP A 49 3.25 -7.17 -5.45
C TRP A 49 2.22 -6.05 -5.56
N LEU A 50 1.31 -6.14 -6.54
CA LEU A 50 0.23 -5.17 -6.74
C LEU A 50 -0.72 -5.11 -5.54
N GLU A 51 -1.07 -6.25 -4.95
CA GLU A 51 -1.87 -6.33 -3.74
C GLU A 51 -1.17 -5.66 -2.56
N THR A 52 0.11 -5.98 -2.33
CA THR A 52 0.90 -5.37 -1.26
C THR A 52 1.01 -3.86 -1.46
N ALA A 53 1.39 -3.42 -2.65
CA ALA A 53 1.54 -2.01 -2.99
C ALA A 53 0.23 -1.23 -2.85
N THR A 54 -0.89 -1.78 -3.34
CA THR A 54 -2.22 -1.18 -3.19
C THR A 54 -2.62 -1.11 -1.71
N GLY A 55 -2.36 -2.16 -0.93
CA GLY A 55 -2.62 -2.19 0.51
C GLY A 55 -1.84 -1.12 1.28
N VAL A 56 -0.57 -0.89 0.93
CA VAL A 56 0.25 0.18 1.52
C VAL A 56 -0.30 1.56 1.15
N LEU A 57 -0.65 1.79 -0.12
CA LEU A 57 -1.24 3.07 -0.57
C LEU A 57 -2.57 3.35 0.15
N LEU A 58 -3.43 2.34 0.27
CA LEU A 58 -4.70 2.47 0.99
C LEU A 58 -4.47 2.78 2.47
N TYR A 59 -3.55 2.08 3.14
CA TYR A 59 -3.20 2.34 4.54
C TYR A 59 -2.67 3.77 4.73
N ARG A 60 -1.77 4.22 3.86
CA ARG A 60 -1.24 5.59 3.91
C ARG A 60 -2.33 6.63 3.70
N LEU A 61 -3.29 6.39 2.80
CA LEU A 61 -4.42 7.29 2.58
C LEU A 61 -5.34 7.34 3.81
N THR A 62 -5.71 6.18 4.36
CA THR A 62 -6.59 6.05 5.53
C THR A 62 -6.02 6.78 6.75
N TYR A 63 -4.72 6.66 7.00
CA TYR A 63 -4.05 7.25 8.16
C TYR A 63 -3.26 8.53 7.84
N LYS A 64 -3.49 9.12 6.66
CA LYS A 64 -2.89 10.38 6.19
C LYS A 64 -1.36 10.43 6.35
N ILE A 65 -0.69 9.35 5.97
CA ILE A 65 0.76 9.22 6.10
C ILE A 65 1.44 9.91 4.92
N THR A 66 2.14 11.01 5.24
CA THR A 66 2.87 11.85 4.26
C THR A 66 4.38 11.67 4.33
N ASP A 67 4.88 10.85 5.25
CA ASP A 67 6.30 10.55 5.44
C ASP A 67 6.94 10.06 4.12
N GLN A 68 8.01 10.71 3.70
CA GLN A 68 8.69 10.46 2.42
C GLN A 68 9.63 9.26 2.46
N VAL A 69 9.94 8.74 3.65
CA VAL A 69 10.92 7.68 3.89
C VAL A 69 10.24 6.42 4.44
N VAL A 70 9.39 6.57 5.46
CA VAL A 70 8.76 5.45 6.15
C VAL A 70 7.42 5.10 5.51
N ALA A 71 7.37 3.95 4.84
CA ALA A 71 6.21 3.50 4.07
C ALA A 71 4.91 3.42 4.89
N LEU A 72 4.96 2.86 6.10
CA LEU A 72 3.80 2.65 6.98
C LEU A 72 3.70 3.68 8.12
N GLY A 73 4.54 4.71 8.11
CA GLY A 73 4.65 5.69 9.21
C GLY A 73 5.08 5.05 10.54
N PRO A 74 4.88 5.76 11.67
CA PRO A 74 5.23 5.23 12.98
C PRO A 74 4.34 4.06 13.38
N LYS A 75 4.91 3.15 14.19
CA LYS A 75 4.18 2.01 14.74
C LYS A 75 2.92 2.51 15.49
N PRO A 76 1.73 1.99 15.17
CA PRO A 76 0.50 2.36 15.85
C PRO A 76 0.53 2.06 17.35
N SER A 77 -0.16 2.88 18.15
CA SER A 77 -0.38 2.63 19.58
C SER A 77 -1.28 1.40 19.80
N ASP A 78 -1.20 0.81 20.99
CA ASP A 78 -1.96 -0.41 21.35
C ASP A 78 -3.47 -0.20 21.51
N ILE A 79 -3.90 1.06 21.56
CA ILE A 79 -5.32 1.43 21.67
C ILE A 79 -6.07 1.11 20.37
N ASP A 80 -5.42 1.30 19.21
CA ASP A 80 -6.01 1.01 17.91
C ASP A 80 -5.56 -0.37 17.40
N ARG A 81 -6.21 -1.40 17.94
CA ARG A 81 -5.93 -2.80 17.59
C ARG A 81 -6.10 -3.09 16.10
N TYR A 82 -7.06 -2.44 15.43
CA TYR A 82 -7.30 -2.65 14.01
C TYR A 82 -6.14 -2.09 13.17
N ARG A 83 -5.77 -0.83 13.40
CA ARG A 83 -4.62 -0.22 12.72
C ARG A 83 -3.33 -1.00 12.99
N ARG A 84 -3.11 -1.44 14.22
CA ARG A 84 -1.94 -2.25 14.59
C ARG A 84 -1.89 -3.56 13.82
N SER A 85 -3.00 -4.32 13.78
CA SER A 85 -3.07 -5.58 13.04
C SER A 85 -2.80 -5.37 11.54
N TRP A 86 -3.40 -4.33 10.95
CA TRP A 86 -3.19 -4.00 9.54
C TRP A 86 -1.74 -3.59 9.25
N HIS A 87 -1.16 -2.74 10.11
CA HIS A 87 0.25 -2.36 10.02
C HIS A 87 1.18 -3.59 10.08
N GLU A 88 0.93 -4.53 10.99
CA GLU A 88 1.72 -5.76 11.11
C GLU A 88 1.58 -6.68 9.88
N GLN A 89 0.37 -6.82 9.33
CA GLN A 89 0.13 -7.57 8.10
C GLN A 89 0.90 -6.98 6.92
N LEU A 90 0.82 -5.66 6.72
CA LEU A 90 1.55 -4.97 5.65
C LEU A 90 3.06 -5.04 5.87
N SER A 91 3.53 -4.89 7.11
CA SER A 91 4.96 -5.02 7.45
C SER A 91 5.50 -6.40 7.09
N LYS A 92 4.72 -7.47 7.32
CA LYS A 92 5.08 -8.84 6.92
C LYS A 92 5.07 -9.03 5.41
N GLY A 93 4.09 -8.43 4.72
CA GLY A 93 4.01 -8.46 3.24
C GLY A 93 5.19 -7.75 2.58
N LEU A 94 5.61 -6.60 3.12
CA LEU A 94 6.73 -5.81 2.61
C LEU A 94 8.08 -6.55 2.71
N ARG A 95 8.28 -7.41 3.73
CA ARG A 95 9.51 -8.20 3.88
C ARG A 95 9.75 -9.22 2.75
N ARG A 96 8.80 -9.40 1.83
CA ARG A 96 8.90 -10.34 0.71
C ARG A 96 9.56 -9.73 -0.53
N TRP A 97 9.79 -8.43 -0.53
CA TRP A 97 10.34 -7.64 -1.63
C TRP A 97 11.69 -7.08 -1.21
#